data_AF-A0A7W0YDF1-F1
#
_entry.id   AF-A0A7W0YDF1-F1
#
_cell.length_a   1.000
_cell.length_b   1.000
_cell.length_c   1.000
_cell.angle_alpha   90.00
_cell.angle_beta   90.00
_cell.angle_gamma   90.00
#
_symmetry.space_group_name_H-M   'P 1'
#
loop_
_entity.id
_entity.type
_entity.pdbx_description
1 polymer ?
#
loop_
_entity_poly.entity_id
_entity_poly.type
_entity_poly.pdbx_seq_one_letter_code
_entity_poly.pdbx_strand_id
1 'polypeptide(L)'
;MDVWNYAPSYYPGSAYVDWLGMSVYGPQFTDEPWAGFWPLVDWPYREMAALDPQKPIMITEWATGEFSSAGDKTNWIREAFDVMRTKLPRVKAEVYWHERWQNSDQSYSNLHINSSPRSPRRLPPGGGGCSVMEGRPVPPARAAFSLGWA
;
A
#
# COMPACT_ATOMS: atom_id res chain seq x y z
N MET A 1 9.31 -21.22 -15.40
CA MET A 1 8.65 -19.97 -15.01
C MET A 1 9.60 -18.85 -15.36
N ASP A 2 9.09 -17.83 -16.05
CA ASP A 2 9.86 -16.65 -16.39
C ASP A 2 9.90 -15.72 -15.17
N VAL A 3 11.09 -15.30 -14.74
CA VAL A 3 11.31 -14.59 -13.47
C VAL A 3 11.51 -13.09 -13.65
N TRP A 4 11.39 -12.59 -14.88
CA TRP A 4 11.69 -11.20 -15.21
C TRP A 4 10.88 -10.21 -14.35
N ASN A 5 9.64 -10.55 -13.98
CA ASN A 5 8.75 -9.66 -13.25
C ASN A 5 8.70 -9.86 -11.73
N TYR A 6 9.71 -10.50 -11.14
CA TYR A 6 9.78 -10.67 -9.67
C TYR A 6 10.64 -9.57 -9.04
N ALA A 7 10.33 -9.16 -7.81
CA ALA A 7 11.02 -8.07 -7.13
C ALA A 7 12.56 -8.26 -7.05
N PRO A 8 13.11 -9.48 -6.80
CA PRO A 8 14.54 -9.72 -6.85
C PRO A 8 15.20 -9.37 -8.18
N SER A 9 14.50 -9.49 -9.30
CA SER A 9 15.05 -9.23 -10.63
C SER A 9 15.36 -7.75 -10.87
N TYR A 10 14.74 -6.86 -10.08
CA TYR A 10 14.94 -5.40 -10.17
C TYR A 10 15.73 -4.82 -9.00
N TYR A 11 16.12 -5.63 -8.02
CA TYR A 11 16.81 -5.15 -6.84
C TYR A 11 18.30 -4.88 -7.15
N PRO A 12 18.77 -3.62 -7.12
CA PRO A 12 20.15 -3.29 -7.50
C PRO A 12 21.18 -3.64 -6.41
N GLY A 13 20.74 -4.17 -5.27
CA GLY A 13 21.57 -4.52 -4.12
C GLY A 13 21.56 -3.47 -3.00
N SER A 14 21.87 -3.93 -1.80
CA SER A 14 21.71 -3.18 -0.53
C SER A 14 22.55 -1.90 -0.42
N ALA A 15 23.60 -1.77 -1.23
CA ALA A 15 24.45 -0.58 -1.28
C ALA A 15 23.77 0.61 -1.98
N TYR A 16 22.72 0.37 -2.76
CA TYR A 16 22.06 1.39 -3.58
C TYR A 16 20.67 1.78 -3.07
N VAL A 17 20.17 1.10 -2.05
CA VAL A 17 18.78 1.21 -1.58
C VAL A 17 18.76 1.48 -0.08
N ASP A 18 18.00 2.49 0.34
CA ASP A 18 17.76 2.81 1.74
C ASP A 18 16.46 2.18 2.25
N TRP A 19 15.44 2.12 1.37
CA TRP A 19 14.10 1.64 1.67
C TRP A 19 13.58 0.72 0.58
N LEU A 20 12.84 -0.30 1.00
CA LEU A 20 12.10 -1.20 0.13
C LEU A 20 10.66 -0.71 0.00
N GLY A 21 10.17 -0.52 -1.22
CA GLY A 21 8.81 -0.03 -1.48
C GLY A 21 7.87 -1.09 -2.04
N MET A 22 6.61 -1.07 -1.62
CA MET A 22 5.52 -1.83 -2.25
C MET A 22 4.23 -1.01 -2.30
N SER A 23 3.43 -1.22 -3.34
CA SER A 23 2.08 -0.68 -3.46
C SER A 23 1.04 -1.77 -3.16
N VAL A 24 -0.06 -1.42 -2.50
CA VAL A 24 -1.13 -2.35 -2.09
C VAL A 24 -2.49 -1.74 -2.36
N TYR A 25 -3.16 -2.17 -3.43
CA TYR A 25 -4.48 -1.69 -3.78
C TYR A 25 -5.53 -2.78 -3.60
N GLY A 26 -6.61 -2.44 -2.88
CA GLY A 26 -7.87 -3.16 -3.01
C GLY A 26 -8.54 -2.81 -4.35
N PRO A 27 -9.81 -3.20 -4.55
CA PRO A 27 -10.53 -2.86 -5.76
C PRO A 27 -10.49 -1.35 -6.05
N GLN A 28 -10.17 -1.00 -7.29
CA GLN A 28 -10.10 0.35 -7.84
C GLN A 28 -11.20 0.61 -8.87
N PHE A 29 -11.79 -0.44 -9.42
CA PHE A 29 -12.91 -0.38 -10.37
C PHE A 29 -14.08 -1.25 -9.90
N THR A 30 -15.27 -1.01 -10.44
CA THR A 30 -16.51 -1.69 -10.03
C THR A 30 -16.56 -3.17 -10.40
N ASP A 31 -15.78 -3.57 -11.41
CA ASP A 31 -15.70 -4.92 -11.96
C ASP A 31 -14.55 -5.75 -11.39
N GLU A 32 -13.72 -5.16 -10.52
CA GLU A 32 -12.66 -5.90 -9.82
C GLU A 32 -13.22 -6.71 -8.65
N PRO A 33 -12.74 -7.96 -8.47
CA PRO A 33 -13.16 -8.80 -7.35
C PRO A 33 -12.66 -8.22 -6.02
N TRP A 34 -13.46 -8.35 -4.97
CA TRP A 34 -13.06 -7.88 -3.65
C TRP A 34 -11.88 -8.67 -3.09
N ALA A 35 -10.85 -7.96 -2.65
CA ALA A 35 -9.70 -8.50 -1.95
C ALA A 35 -9.46 -7.77 -0.62
N GLY A 36 -9.36 -8.54 0.47
CA GLY A 36 -8.98 -8.01 1.78
C GLY A 36 -7.53 -7.54 1.80
N PHE A 37 -7.14 -6.77 2.81
CA PHE A 37 -5.78 -6.20 2.86
C PHE A 37 -4.72 -7.28 3.07
N TRP A 38 -4.96 -8.24 3.98
CA TRP A 38 -3.95 -9.26 4.32
C TRP A 38 -3.53 -10.13 3.13
N PRO A 39 -4.47 -10.73 2.34
CA PRO A 39 -4.10 -11.52 1.17
C PRO A 39 -3.26 -10.76 0.13
N LEU A 40 -3.46 -9.45 -0.01
CA LEU A 40 -2.72 -8.63 -0.96
C LEU A 40 -1.28 -8.36 -0.52
N VAL A 41 -1.02 -8.29 0.78
CA VAL A 41 0.29 -7.85 1.30
C VAL A 41 1.19 -8.98 1.80
N ASP A 42 0.64 -10.15 2.18
CA ASP A 42 1.42 -11.22 2.83
C ASP A 42 2.57 -11.73 1.95
N TRP A 43 2.27 -12.11 0.70
CA TRP A 43 3.30 -12.62 -0.22
C TRP A 43 4.31 -11.53 -0.63
N PRO A 44 3.90 -10.34 -1.10
CA PRO A 44 4.84 -9.28 -1.45
C PRO A 44 5.72 -8.85 -0.27
N TYR A 45 5.18 -8.80 0.95
CA TYR A 45 5.96 -8.48 2.14
C TYR A 45 7.06 -9.51 2.39
N ARG A 46 6.78 -10.81 2.25
CA ARG A 46 7.78 -11.87 2.42
C ARG A 46 8.87 -11.79 1.36
N GLU A 47 8.48 -11.52 0.11
CA GLU A 47 9.43 -11.37 -1.00
C GLU A 47 10.36 -10.18 -0.78
N MET A 48 9.80 -9.00 -0.47
CA MET A 48 10.59 -7.81 -0.17
C MET A 48 11.46 -8.02 1.07
N ALA A 49 10.94 -8.67 2.11
CA ALA A 49 11.69 -8.94 3.32
C ALA A 49 12.90 -9.88 3.08
N ALA A 50 12.82 -10.74 2.07
CA ALA A 50 13.90 -11.64 1.68
C ALA A 50 15.02 -10.96 0.86
N LEU A 51 14.75 -9.83 0.21
CA LEU A 51 15.77 -9.09 -0.57
C LEU A 51 16.89 -8.57 0.31
N ASP A 52 16.53 -8.04 1.47
CA ASP A 52 17.46 -7.58 2.49
C ASP A 52 16.76 -7.69 3.84
N PRO A 53 17.33 -8.40 4.84
CA PRO A 53 16.69 -8.59 6.14
C PRO A 53 16.67 -7.34 7.03
N GLN A 54 17.47 -6.31 6.73
CA GLN A 54 17.68 -5.14 7.60
C GLN A 54 16.96 -3.88 7.12
N LYS A 55 16.71 -3.73 5.82
CA LYS A 55 16.13 -2.50 5.27
C LYS A 55 14.69 -2.25 5.76
N PRO A 56 14.30 -1.02 6.11
CA PRO A 56 12.90 -0.71 6.37
C PRO A 56 12.06 -0.85 5.10
N ILE A 57 10.80 -1.22 5.27
CA ILE A 57 9.79 -1.29 4.19
C ILE A 57 8.84 -0.11 4.33
N MET A 58 8.46 0.47 3.19
CA MET A 58 7.39 1.46 3.06
C MET A 58 6.27 0.89 2.21
N ILE A 59 5.03 1.04 2.66
CA ILE A 59 3.87 0.89 1.78
C ILE A 59 3.71 2.22 1.05
N THR A 60 4.30 2.31 -0.14
CA THR A 60 4.48 3.55 -0.89
C THR A 60 3.17 4.08 -1.46
N GLU A 61 2.23 3.19 -1.70
CA GLU A 61 0.88 3.53 -2.12
C GLU A 61 -0.08 2.47 -1.59
N TRP A 62 -1.20 2.90 -1.02
CA TRP A 62 -2.29 1.98 -0.73
C TRP A 62 -3.63 2.70 -0.66
N ALA A 63 -4.67 2.02 -1.14
CA ALA A 63 -6.04 2.50 -1.08
C ALA A 63 -7.03 1.43 -1.57
N THR A 64 -8.30 1.69 -1.38
CA THR A 64 -9.39 0.89 -1.94
C THR A 64 -10.57 1.80 -2.26
N GLY A 65 -11.31 1.47 -3.33
CA GLY A 65 -12.51 2.18 -3.74
C GLY A 65 -13.73 1.85 -2.88
N GLU A 66 -14.76 2.69 -2.98
CA GLU A 66 -16.09 2.38 -2.44
C GLU A 66 -16.93 1.68 -3.52
N PHE A 67 -17.04 0.36 -3.44
CA PHE A 67 -17.92 -0.41 -4.31
C PHE A 67 -18.90 -1.17 -3.44
N SER A 68 -20.10 -0.58 -3.27
CA SER A 68 -21.13 -1.02 -2.31
C SER A 68 -21.64 -2.45 -2.53
N SER A 69 -21.41 -3.02 -3.72
CA SER A 69 -21.72 -4.42 -4.06
C SER A 69 -20.61 -5.39 -3.71
N ALA A 70 -19.38 -4.93 -3.48
CA ALA A 70 -18.18 -5.77 -3.38
C ALA A 70 -17.60 -5.86 -1.96
N GLY A 71 -17.70 -4.81 -1.13
CA GLY A 71 -17.22 -4.90 0.26
C GLY A 71 -17.27 -3.59 1.06
N ASP A 72 -16.72 -3.65 2.28
CA ASP A 72 -16.70 -2.53 3.22
C ASP A 72 -15.30 -1.90 3.30
N LYS A 73 -15.14 -0.74 2.64
CA LYS A 73 -13.92 0.07 2.66
C LYS A 73 -13.46 0.43 4.07
N THR A 74 -14.40 0.70 4.97
CA THR A 74 -14.08 1.10 6.35
C THR A 74 -13.42 -0.04 7.10
N ASN A 75 -13.96 -1.26 6.95
CA ASN A 75 -13.35 -2.44 7.55
C ASN A 75 -12.04 -2.80 6.88
N TRP A 76 -11.91 -2.61 5.56
CA TRP A 76 -10.65 -2.81 4.84
C TRP A 76 -9.54 -1.89 5.36
N ILE A 77 -9.83 -0.59 5.56
CA ILE A 77 -8.85 0.36 6.12
C ILE A 77 -8.47 -0.02 7.56
N ARG A 78 -9.43 -0.45 8.38
CA ARG A 78 -9.15 -0.92 9.75
C ARG A 78 -8.27 -2.17 9.75
N GLU A 79 -8.60 -3.15 8.92
CA GLU A 79 -7.79 -4.35 8.71
C GLU A 79 -6.37 -3.98 8.30
N ALA A 80 -6.21 -3.04 7.37
CA ALA A 80 -4.92 -2.59 6.90
C ALA A 80 -4.04 -2.06 8.03
N PHE A 81 -4.57 -1.18 8.88
CA PHE A 81 -3.84 -0.68 10.05
C PHE A 81 -3.50 -1.79 11.06
N ASP A 82 -4.42 -2.70 11.31
CA ASP A 82 -4.16 -3.82 12.21
C ASP A 82 -3.07 -4.74 11.68
N VAL A 83 -3.10 -5.06 10.39
CA VAL A 83 -2.08 -5.87 9.71
C VAL A 83 -0.72 -5.17 9.72
N MET A 84 -0.66 -3.89 9.30
CA MET A 84 0.59 -3.12 9.30
C MET A 84 1.22 -3.08 10.69
N ARG A 85 0.42 -2.92 11.73
CA ARG A 85 0.89 -2.86 13.12
C ARG A 85 1.31 -4.21 13.69
N THR A 86 0.58 -5.29 13.39
CA THR A 86 0.72 -6.57 14.09
C THR A 86 1.48 -7.63 13.31
N LYS A 87 1.44 -7.58 11.97
CA LYS A 87 2.00 -8.63 11.10
C LYS A 87 3.17 -8.15 10.25
N LEU A 88 3.31 -6.84 10.03
CA LEU A 88 4.33 -6.26 9.15
C LEU A 88 5.37 -5.42 9.94
N PRO A 89 6.16 -6.02 10.85
CA PRO A 89 7.01 -5.27 11.79
C PRO A 89 8.08 -4.41 11.13
N ARG A 90 8.43 -4.67 9.85
CA ARG A 90 9.39 -3.88 9.07
C ARG A 90 8.76 -2.73 8.29
N VAL A 91 7.44 -2.63 8.23
CA VAL A 91 6.75 -1.46 7.68
C VAL A 91 6.92 -0.31 8.65
N LYS A 92 7.62 0.76 8.20
CA LYS A 92 7.93 1.94 9.02
C LYS A 92 7.27 3.23 8.50
N ALA A 93 6.62 3.15 7.34
CA ALA A 93 5.89 4.23 6.73
C ALA A 93 4.81 3.67 5.79
N GLU A 94 3.71 4.39 5.70
CA GLU A 94 2.63 4.13 4.77
C GLU A 94 2.13 5.43 4.16
N VAL A 95 1.80 5.41 2.86
CA VAL A 95 1.33 6.58 2.11
C VAL A 95 0.01 6.24 1.44
N TYR A 96 -1.07 6.86 1.92
CA TYR A 96 -2.40 6.60 1.38
C TYR A 96 -2.60 7.29 0.03
N TRP A 97 -3.07 6.55 -0.97
CA TRP A 97 -3.35 7.10 -2.29
C TRP A 97 -4.72 7.78 -2.31
N HIS A 98 -4.72 9.08 -2.05
CA HIS A 98 -5.94 9.89 -1.92
C HIS A 98 -6.32 10.56 -3.25
N GLU A 99 -6.79 9.77 -4.21
CA GLU A 99 -7.13 10.26 -5.55
C GLU A 99 -8.54 9.85 -6.01
N ARG A 100 -9.09 10.61 -6.96
CA ARG A 100 -10.33 10.29 -7.67
C ARG A 100 -10.21 10.69 -9.14
N TRP A 101 -10.30 9.70 -10.03
CA TRP A 101 -10.23 9.93 -11.47
C TRP A 101 -11.51 9.46 -12.18
N GLN A 102 -11.72 9.99 -13.39
CA GLN A 102 -12.77 9.55 -14.29
C GLN A 102 -12.26 8.42 -15.18
N ASN A 103 -13.05 7.37 -15.30
CA ASN A 103 -12.79 6.21 -16.14
C ASN A 103 -13.25 6.48 -17.59
N SER A 104 -12.78 5.65 -18.53
CA SER A 104 -13.14 5.78 -19.96
C SER A 104 -14.64 5.58 -20.22
N ASP A 105 -15.31 4.80 -19.37
CA ASP A 105 -16.76 4.57 -19.38
C ASP A 105 -17.57 5.68 -18.68
N GLN A 106 -16.92 6.79 -18.34
CA GLN A 106 -17.46 7.95 -17.61
C GLN A 106 -17.83 7.68 -16.14
N SER A 107 -17.61 6.46 -15.63
CA SER A 107 -17.67 6.18 -14.20
C SER A 107 -16.49 6.84 -13.47
N TYR A 108 -16.49 6.74 -12.13
CA TYR A 108 -15.40 7.29 -11.32
C TYR A 108 -14.85 6.23 -10.38
N SER A 109 -13.53 6.13 -10.35
CA SER A 109 -12.80 5.46 -9.28
C SER A 109 -12.51 6.49 -8.20
N ASN A 110 -13.02 6.23 -6.99
CA ASN A 110 -12.93 7.16 -5.87
C ASN A 110 -12.24 6.51 -4.68
N LEU A 111 -10.93 6.77 -4.55
CA LEU A 111 -10.09 6.20 -3.49
C LEU A 111 -9.96 7.14 -2.29
N HIS A 112 -10.49 8.37 -2.38
CA HIS A 112 -10.50 9.33 -1.27
C HIS A 112 -10.94 8.69 0.05
N ILE A 113 -10.28 9.05 1.16
CA ILE A 113 -10.59 8.46 2.45
C ILE A 113 -12.00 8.81 2.92
N ASN A 114 -12.51 9.97 2.50
CA ASN A 114 -13.82 10.52 2.83
C ASN A 114 -14.85 10.31 1.70
N SER A 115 -14.69 9.27 0.88
CA SER A 115 -15.53 8.99 -0.29
C SER A 115 -16.99 8.69 0.03
N SER A 116 -17.32 8.27 1.26
CA SER A 116 -18.70 8.09 1.73
C SER A 116 -18.87 8.49 3.21
N PRO A 117 -20.13 8.65 3.69
CA PRO A 117 -20.39 8.92 5.11
C PRO A 117 -19.92 7.81 6.06
N ARG A 118 -19.74 6.59 5.55
CA ARG A 118 -19.24 5.44 6.31
C ARG A 118 -17.72 5.41 6.35
N SER A 119 -17.06 5.92 5.31
CA SER A 119 -15.60 6.00 5.26
C SER A 119 -15.04 6.92 6.37
N PRO A 120 -13.85 6.64 6.89
CA PRO A 120 -13.25 7.47 7.92
C PRO A 120 -12.89 8.86 7.37
N ARG A 121 -13.22 9.93 8.10
CA ARG A 121 -12.83 11.30 7.71
C ARG A 121 -11.32 11.57 7.88
N ARG A 122 -10.63 10.73 8.65
CA ARG A 122 -9.20 10.79 8.96
C ARG A 122 -8.69 9.38 9.25
N LEU A 123 -7.45 9.09 8.87
CA LEU A 123 -6.78 7.85 9.27
C LEU A 123 -6.62 7.80 10.81
N PRO A 124 -6.81 6.63 11.45
CA PRO A 124 -6.44 6.45 12.84
C PRO A 124 -4.95 6.79 13.05
N PRO A 125 -4.56 7.34 14.21
CA PRO A 125 -3.16 7.59 14.51
C PRO A 125 -2.38 6.27 14.50
N GLY A 126 -1.38 6.16 13.62
CA GLY A 126 -0.49 5.00 13.54
C GLY A 126 0.36 4.87 14.80
N GLY A 127 0.25 3.72 15.47
CA GLY A 127 1.08 3.36 16.62
C GLY A 127 2.50 3.03 16.18
N GLY A 128 3.30 4.07 15.96
CA GLY A 128 4.66 3.97 15.46
C GLY A 128 4.99 5.09 14.48
N GLY A 129 5.01 6.35 14.94
CA GLY A 129 5.68 7.45 14.23
C GLY A 129 5.18 7.78 12.83
N CYS A 130 3.94 7.44 12.46
CA CYS A 130 3.34 7.92 11.21
C CYS A 130 2.84 9.36 11.40
N SER A 131 3.76 10.32 11.33
CA SER A 131 3.41 11.63 10.79
C SER A 131 2.99 11.38 9.34
N VAL A 132 1.80 11.80 8.92
CA VAL A 132 1.65 12.39 7.58
C VAL A 132 2.92 13.19 7.35
N MET A 133 3.66 13.02 6.24
CA MET A 133 4.92 13.74 6.02
C MET A 133 4.70 15.25 6.11
N GLU A 134 4.75 15.75 7.33
CA GLU A 134 4.43 17.09 7.76
C GLU A 134 5.52 17.38 8.78
N GLY A 135 6.65 17.82 8.24
CA GLY A 135 7.65 18.56 9.01
C GLY A 135 8.86 17.80 9.57
N ARG A 136 9.22 16.58 9.14
CA ARG A 136 10.54 16.00 9.47
C ARG A 136 11.43 15.88 8.23
N PRO A 137 12.65 16.46 8.23
CA PRO A 137 13.56 16.34 7.11
C PRO A 137 14.01 14.89 6.96
N VAL A 138 13.59 14.25 5.87
CA VAL A 138 14.09 12.94 5.45
C VAL A 138 15.36 13.21 4.64
N PRO A 139 16.51 12.58 4.97
CA PRO A 139 17.68 12.65 4.09
C PRO A 139 17.34 12.07 2.72
N PRO A 140 18.02 12.47 1.64
CA PRO A 140 17.72 11.97 0.31
C PRO A 140 17.82 10.43 0.29
N ALA A 141 16.68 9.76 0.16
CA ALA A 141 16.58 8.30 0.22
C ALA A 141 16.48 7.73 -1.19
N ARG A 142 17.25 6.68 -1.47
CA ARG A 142 17.14 5.89 -2.70
C ARG A 142 16.18 4.74 -2.44
N ALA A 143 15.13 4.63 -3.24
CA ALA A 143 14.13 3.57 -3.14
C ALA A 143 14.27 2.59 -4.32
N ALA A 144 14.15 1.30 -4.03
CA ALA A 144 13.91 0.28 -5.05
C ALA A 144 12.44 -0.12 -5.01
N PHE A 145 11.82 -0.14 -6.19
CA PHE A 145 10.41 -0.45 -6.39
C PHE A 145 10.27 -1.77 -7.12
N SER A 146 9.30 -2.58 -6.73
CA SER A 146 8.75 -3.61 -7.62
C SER A 146 7.30 -3.24 -7.90
N LEU A 147 6.97 -3.06 -9.17
CA LEU A 147 5.61 -2.90 -9.66
C LEU A 147 5.12 -4.28 -10.10
N GLY A 148 4.71 -5.11 -9.15
CA GLY A 148 3.97 -6.32 -9.44
C GLY A 148 2.49 -5.97 -9.60
N TRP A 149 1.97 -6.00 -10.83
CA TRP A 149 0.53 -6.01 -11.05
C TRP A 149 0.00 -7.39 -10.64
N ALA A 150 -0.83 -7.44 -9.59
CA ALA A 150 -1.60 -8.63 -9.23
C ALA A 150 -2.86 -8.72 -10.09
#